data_AF-A0A7D5GUR1-F1
#
_entry.id   AF-A0A7D5GUR1-F1
#
_cell.length_a   1.000
_cell.length_b   1.000
_cell.length_c   1.000
_cell.angle_alpha   90.00
_cell.angle_beta   90.00
_cell.angle_gamma   90.00
#
_symmetry.space_group_name_H-M   'P 1'
#
loop_
_entity.id
_entity.type
_entity.pdbx_description
1 polymer ?
#
loop_
_entity_poly.entity_id
_entity_poly.type
_entity_poly.pdbx_seq_one_letter_code
_entity_poly.pdbx_strand_id
1 'polypeptide(L)' 'MRTRCPLCRRSLSGDTQRWCRCGKTMDSDCYHAHDDWCAVDGAEAWIGALER' A
#
# COMPACT_ATOMS: atom_id res chain seq x y z
N MET A 1 -19.34 -1.63 0.42
CA MET A 1 -18.18 -1.15 -0.37
C MET A 1 -17.13 -2.25 -0.43
N ARG A 2 -16.90 -2.88 -1.60
CA ARG A 2 -15.81 -3.86 -1.78
C ARG A 2 -14.57 -3.11 -2.21
N THR A 3 -13.66 -2.85 -1.28
CA THR A 3 -12.34 -2.28 -1.61
C THR A 3 -11.49 -3.38 -2.23
N ARG A 4 -10.73 -3.08 -3.29
CA ARG A 4 -9.74 -4.01 -3.86
C ARG A 4 -8.35 -3.54 -3.49
N CYS A 5 -7.49 -4.49 -3.17
CA CYS A 5 -6.08 -4.20 -2.97
C CYS A 5 -5.47 -3.65 -4.27
N PRO A 6 -4.76 -2.52 -4.26
CA PRO A 6 -4.10 -1.98 -5.45
C PRO A 6 -2.94 -2.87 -5.94
N LEU A 7 -2.38 -3.72 -5.08
CA LEU A 7 -1.23 -4.57 -5.39
C LEU A 7 -1.66 -5.93 -5.94
N CYS A 8 -2.33 -6.75 -5.11
CA CYS A 8 -2.73 -8.10 -5.50
C CYS A 8 -4.11 -8.16 -6.19
N ARG A 9 -4.82 -7.03 -6.32
CA ARG A 9 -6.18 -6.92 -6.90
C ARG A 9 -7.27 -7.76 -6.24
N ARG A 10 -6.95 -8.46 -5.14
CA ARG A 10 -7.90 -9.24 -4.32
C ARG A 10 -8.92 -8.30 -3.68
N SER A 11 -10.14 -8.80 -3.51
CA SER A 11 -11.15 -8.09 -2.73
C SER A 11 -10.79 -8.15 -1.25
N LEU A 12 -10.83 -6.99 -0.59
CA LEU A 12 -10.56 -6.84 0.81
C LEU A 12 -11.85 -7.04 1.60
N SER A 13 -11.78 -7.90 2.61
CA SER A 13 -12.75 -7.94 3.71
C SER A 13 -12.27 -6.99 4.80
N GLY A 14 -13.20 -6.46 5.61
CA GLY A 14 -12.89 -5.47 6.66
C GLY A 14 -11.74 -5.90 7.57
N ASP A 15 -11.69 -7.18 7.95
CA ASP A 15 -10.66 -7.77 8.81
C ASP A 15 -9.26 -7.85 8.18
N THR A 16 -9.19 -7.91 6.85
CA THR A 16 -7.92 -8.00 6.08
C THR A 16 -7.44 -6.66 5.55
N GLN A 17 -8.19 -5.60 5.84
CA GLN A 17 -7.94 -4.27 5.30
C GLN A 17 -6.99 -3.48 6.20
N ARG A 18 -5.90 -2.96 5.60
CA ARG A 18 -4.98 -2.02 6.25
C ARG A 18 -4.93 -0.70 5.50
N TRP A 19 -4.90 0.39 6.27
CA TRP A 19 -4.78 1.75 5.76
C TRP A 19 -3.34 2.22 5.91
N CYS A 20 -2.72 2.57 4.79
CA CYS A 20 -1.40 3.19 4.78
C CYS A 20 -1.51 4.72 4.82
N ARG A 21 -0.50 5.36 5.41
CA ARG A 21 -0.37 6.83 5.49
C ARG A 21 -0.31 7.49 4.11
N CYS A 22 0.09 6.76 3.07
CA CYS A 22 0.03 7.22 1.68
C CYS A 22 -1.40 7.35 1.11
N GLY A 23 -2.44 7.06 1.91
CA GLY A 23 -3.84 7.15 1.53
C GLY A 23 -4.37 5.91 0.81
N LYS A 24 -3.53 4.88 0.61
CA LYS A 24 -3.95 3.62 -0.01
C LYS A 24 -4.44 2.62 1.02
N THR A 25 -5.48 1.91 0.64
CA THR A 25 -6.03 0.78 1.41
C THR A 25 -5.67 -0.53 0.74
N MET A 26 -5.10 -1.48 1.47
CA MET A 26 -4.58 -2.72 0.91
C MET A 26 -4.75 -3.92 1.85
N ASP A 27 -4.46 -5.11 1.33
CA ASP A 27 -4.43 -6.35 2.11
C ASP A 27 -3.25 -6.32 3.09
N SER A 28 -3.34 -6.96 4.25
CA SER A 28 -2.28 -7.01 5.27
C SER A 28 -0.93 -7.48 4.73
N ASP A 29 -0.91 -8.52 3.88
CA ASP A 29 0.35 -9.03 3.30
C ASP A 29 0.94 -8.01 2.33
N CYS A 30 0.07 -7.39 1.53
CA CYS A 30 0.46 -6.32 0.62
C CYS A 30 0.89 -5.05 1.35
N TYR A 31 0.37 -4.80 2.55
CA TYR A 31 0.77 -3.67 3.40
C TYR A 31 2.21 -3.84 3.87
N HIS A 32 2.58 -5.01 4.41
CA HIS A 32 3.97 -5.26 4.80
C HIS A 32 4.92 -5.20 3.61
N ALA A 33 4.53 -5.76 2.46
CA ALA A 33 5.34 -5.64 1.25
C ALA A 33 5.44 -4.19 0.76
N HIS A 34 4.42 -3.36 0.98
CA HIS A 34 4.37 -1.95 0.59
C HIS A 34 5.17 -1.02 1.49
N ASP A 35 5.28 -1.35 2.78
CA ASP A 35 5.87 -0.50 3.82
C ASP A 35 7.24 0.07 3.40
N ASP A 36 8.09 -0.79 2.86
CA ASP A 36 9.47 -0.47 2.48
C ASP A 36 9.60 0.55 1.33
N TRP A 37 8.72 0.47 0.33
CA TRP A 37 8.66 1.37 -0.83
C TRP A 37 7.50 2.37 -0.76
N CYS A 38 6.89 2.54 0.42
CA CYS A 38 5.80 3.47 0.61
C CYS A 38 6.24 4.89 0.22
N ALA A 39 5.51 5.54 -0.68
CA ALA A 39 5.87 6.87 -1.20
C ALA A 39 5.87 8.00 -0.15
N VAL A 40 5.41 7.75 1.09
CA VAL A 40 5.33 8.75 2.16
C VAL A 40 6.28 8.43 3.33
N ASP A 41 6.45 7.15 3.67
CA ASP A 41 7.19 6.71 4.87
C ASP A 41 8.23 5.61 4.57
N GLY A 42 8.26 5.08 3.34
CA GLY A 42 9.14 3.99 2.97
C GLY A 42 10.60 4.43 2.91
N ALA A 43 11.49 3.58 3.40
CA ALA A 43 12.93 3.82 3.34
C ALA A 43 13.40 4.04 1.89
N GLU A 44 12.72 3.43 0.92
CA GLU A 44 13.01 3.55 -0.51
C GLU A 44 12.16 4.63 -1.24
N ALA A 45 11.40 5.46 -0.53
CA ALA A 45 10.55 6.50 -1.13
C ALA A 45 11.32 7.47 -2.06
N TRP A 46 12.64 7.58 -1.85
CA TRP A 46 13.54 8.44 -2.60
C TRP A 46 13.81 7.94 -4.04
N ILE A 47 13.62 6.65 -4.34
CA ILE A 47 13.87 6.08 -5.67
C ILE A 47 12.82 6.55 -6.69
N GLY A 48 11.59 6.86 -6.26
CA GLY A 48 10.51 7.34 -7.13
C GLY A 48 10.47 8.87 -7.32
N ALA A 49 11.27 9.64 -6.57
CA ALA A 49 11.26 11.11 -6.62
C ALA A 49 12.20 11.71 -7.68
N LEU A 50 13.07 10.90 -8.30
CA LEU A 50 14.10 11.35 -9.23
C LEU A 50 13.62 11.47 -10.70
N GLU A 51 12.44 10.97 -11.06
CA GLU A 51 11.90 11.06 -12.42
C GLU A 51 10.90 12.24 -12.60
N ARG A 52 11.30 13.47 -12.22
CA ARG A 52 10.51 14.68 -12.51
C ARG A 52 11.32 15.77 -13.18
#